data_AF-A0A7J8NMG1-F1
#
_entry.id   AF-A0A7J8NMG1-F1
#
_cell.length_a   1.000
_cell.length_b   1.000
_cell.length_c   1.000
_cell.angle_alpha   90.00
_cell.angle_beta   90.00
_cell.angle_gamma   90.00
#
_symmetry.space_group_name_H-M   'P 1'
#
loop_
_entity.id
_entity.type
_entity.pdbx_description
1 polymer ?
#
loop_
_entity_poly.entity_id
_entity_poly.type
_entity_poly.pdbx_seq_one_letter_code
_entity_poly.pdbx_strand_id
1 'polypeptide(L)'
;MPKPFHLLVFFLVALCLCTSSNASSTTNEFLETECLKVPATEFIGSLKTTIDAIRKATSVVSQFGGFFHDFRLSNAISDCLDLLDSSADELSWTMFASQNPNAKDNSTGDLSSDLRTWLSAAMVNQQTCIDGFEGTNSMVKTVVSGSLNQITSLVRNLLIMVHPGPNSKSNGTRNGSQKGGGGGGHPGQNRFPVWFKREDRRLLQINGVTANVVVAADGSGNFTRIMDAVETAPDKSLNRYVIYIKRGLYKENVEIKKKKWNLMMIGDGMDVTVISGNRSFIDGWTTFRSATFGKSSTVNHLALDLV
;
A
#
# COMPACT_ATOMS: atom_id res chain seq x y z
N MET A 1 42.79 4.05 -77.86
CA MET A 1 42.17 3.24 -76.78
C MET A 1 41.70 4.19 -75.69
N PRO A 2 40.50 4.76 -75.86
CA PRO A 2 39.39 4.59 -74.93
C PRO A 2 38.02 4.43 -75.66
N LYS A 3 36.97 4.21 -74.85
CA LYS A 3 35.61 3.68 -75.13
C LYS A 3 34.72 4.49 -76.12
N PRO A 4 33.70 3.85 -76.75
CA PRO A 4 32.72 4.47 -77.67
C PRO A 4 31.71 5.37 -76.92
N PHE A 5 31.23 6.50 -77.48
CA PHE A 5 30.14 6.66 -78.47
C PHE A 5 28.84 5.94 -78.05
N HIS A 6 27.61 6.47 -78.07
CA HIS A 6 26.97 7.77 -78.29
C HIS A 6 25.47 7.51 -77.89
N LEU A 7 24.77 8.44 -77.20
CA LEU A 7 23.57 9.18 -77.69
C LEU A 7 22.33 8.31 -78.04
N LEU A 8 21.06 8.60 -77.69
CA LEU A 8 20.34 9.88 -77.52
C LEU A 8 18.89 9.59 -77.02
N VAL A 9 18.47 10.23 -75.91
CA VAL A 9 17.22 11.01 -75.65
C VAL A 9 15.83 10.47 -76.08
N PHE A 10 14.83 10.45 -75.16
CA PHE A 10 13.60 11.30 -75.20
C PHE A 10 12.61 11.04 -74.02
N PHE A 11 12.34 12.12 -73.25
CA PHE A 11 11.13 12.58 -72.55
C PHE A 11 10.11 11.62 -71.90
N LEU A 12 9.77 11.89 -70.63
CA LEU A 12 8.44 12.39 -70.25
C LEU A 12 8.45 13.04 -68.84
N VAL A 13 8.02 14.29 -68.79
CA VAL A 13 7.69 15.07 -67.60
C VAL A 13 6.29 14.68 -67.14
N ALA A 14 6.08 14.45 -65.85
CA ALA A 14 4.79 14.67 -65.18
C ALA A 14 4.98 14.93 -63.67
N LEU A 15 4.70 16.18 -63.26
CA LEU A 15 4.33 16.53 -61.89
C LEU A 15 2.96 15.91 -61.59
N CYS A 16 2.76 15.38 -60.38
CA CYS A 16 1.47 15.49 -59.69
C CYS A 16 1.66 15.45 -58.16
N LEU A 17 0.99 16.39 -57.49
CA LEU A 17 0.90 16.62 -56.04
C LEU A 17 -0.15 15.69 -55.38
N CYS A 18 -0.16 15.72 -54.03
CA CYS A 18 -1.18 15.21 -53.08
C CYS A 18 -1.03 13.72 -52.69
N THR A 19 -1.20 13.25 -51.45
CA THR A 19 -1.67 13.79 -50.16
C THR A 19 -1.38 12.72 -49.07
N SER A 20 -1.37 13.13 -47.81
CA SER A 20 -1.33 12.31 -46.59
C SER A 20 -2.10 10.98 -46.65
N SER A 21 -1.45 9.89 -46.23
CA SER A 21 -2.11 8.69 -45.72
C SER A 21 -1.28 8.13 -44.57
N ASN A 22 -1.88 8.14 -43.37
CA ASN A 22 -1.38 7.48 -42.17
C ASN A 22 -1.05 6.01 -42.46
N ALA A 23 0.18 5.61 -42.13
CA ALA A 23 0.53 4.22 -41.96
C ALA A 23 1.22 4.07 -40.60
N SER A 24 0.52 3.40 -39.68
CA SER A 24 0.98 2.98 -38.36
C SER A 24 2.39 2.40 -38.45
N SER A 25 3.35 3.09 -37.84
CA SER A 25 4.59 2.46 -37.40
C SER A 25 4.51 2.28 -35.90
N THR A 26 4.60 1.02 -35.48
CA THR A 26 4.73 0.57 -34.10
C THR A 26 5.99 1.18 -33.47
N THR A 27 5.84 2.26 -32.71
CA THR A 27 6.85 2.75 -31.77
C THR A 27 6.55 2.21 -30.38
N ASN A 28 6.94 0.95 -30.14
CA ASN A 28 7.19 0.45 -28.79
C ASN A 28 8.57 0.93 -28.35
N GLU A 29 8.72 2.25 -28.19
CA GLU A 29 9.92 2.87 -27.65
C GLU A 29 9.51 3.63 -26.39
N PHE A 30 9.64 2.93 -25.26
CA PHE A 30 10.07 3.43 -23.97
C PHE A 30 9.65 4.89 -23.68
N LEU A 31 8.40 5.07 -23.20
CA LEU A 31 8.10 6.22 -22.37
C LEU A 31 9.07 6.19 -21.19
N GLU A 32 10.12 7.00 -21.23
CA GLU A 32 10.85 7.41 -20.04
C GLU A 32 9.77 7.82 -19.04
N THR A 33 9.60 6.99 -18.01
CA THR A 33 8.62 7.27 -16.99
C THR A 33 9.17 8.50 -16.29
N GLU A 34 8.59 9.68 -16.55
CA GLU A 34 9.04 11.00 -16.07
C GLU A 34 9.30 11.02 -14.54
N CYS A 35 8.77 10.03 -13.82
CA CYS A 35 8.98 9.78 -12.40
C CYS A 35 10.30 9.04 -12.02
N LEU A 36 11.06 8.45 -12.93
CA LEU A 36 12.29 7.68 -12.64
C LEU A 36 13.55 8.45 -13.05
N LYS A 37 14.60 8.36 -12.22
CA LYS A 37 15.94 8.94 -12.47
C LYS A 37 16.86 8.01 -13.26
N VAL A 38 16.43 6.77 -13.44
CA VAL A 38 17.16 5.70 -14.11
C VAL A 38 16.25 5.03 -15.14
N PRO A 39 16.79 4.30 -16.12
CA PRO A 39 15.97 3.53 -17.04
C PRO A 39 15.03 2.57 -16.29
N ALA A 40 13.79 2.45 -16.76
CA ALA A 40 12.80 1.56 -16.14
C ALA A 40 13.30 0.11 -16.03
N THR A 41 14.12 -0.37 -16.97
CA THR A 41 14.72 -1.71 -16.93
C THR A 41 15.66 -1.90 -15.73
N GLU A 42 16.48 -0.89 -15.41
CA GLU A 42 17.38 -0.89 -14.25
C GLU A 42 16.58 -0.85 -12.94
N PHE A 43 15.55 -0.01 -12.88
CA PHE A 43 14.68 0.08 -11.70
C PHE A 43 13.95 -1.24 -11.43
N ILE A 44 13.37 -1.85 -12.47
CA ILE A 44 12.68 -3.14 -12.39
C ILE A 44 13.65 -4.27 -12.01
N GLY A 45 14.88 -4.25 -12.54
CA GLY A 45 15.94 -5.19 -12.14
C GLY A 45 16.22 -5.10 -10.63
N SER A 46 16.39 -3.87 -10.13
CA SER A 46 16.62 -3.60 -8.70
C SER A 46 15.45 -4.02 -7.81
N LEU A 47 14.20 -3.83 -8.28
CA LEU A 47 13.00 -4.29 -7.59
C LEU A 47 12.99 -5.82 -7.44
N LYS A 48 13.27 -6.56 -8.51
CA LYS A 48 13.36 -8.04 -8.48
C LYS A 48 14.41 -8.52 -7.50
N THR A 49 15.61 -7.94 -7.54
CA THR A 49 16.69 -8.26 -6.58
C THR A 49 16.24 -8.03 -5.14
N THR A 50 15.51 -6.95 -4.88
CA THR A 50 15.01 -6.62 -3.54
C THR A 50 13.92 -7.60 -3.08
N ILE A 51 12.99 -7.98 -3.96
CA ILE A 51 11.97 -9.00 -3.67
C ILE A 51 12.62 -10.35 -3.36
N ASP A 52 13.66 -10.75 -4.09
CA ASP A 52 14.37 -12.00 -3.83
C ASP A 52 15.15 -11.95 -2.51
N ALA A 53 15.70 -10.79 -2.14
CA ALA A 53 16.30 -10.60 -0.81
C ALA A 53 15.26 -10.74 0.32
N ILE A 54 14.05 -10.20 0.14
CA ILE A 54 12.94 -10.38 1.07
C ILE A 54 12.58 -11.85 1.21
N ARG A 55 12.40 -12.58 0.09
CA ARG A 55 12.10 -14.03 0.13
C ARG A 55 13.16 -14.83 0.89
N LYS A 56 14.44 -14.48 0.72
CA LYS A 56 15.54 -15.09 1.47
C LYS A 56 15.43 -14.78 2.97
N ALA A 57 15.17 -13.52 3.34
CA ALA A 57 14.96 -13.15 4.73
C ALA A 57 13.74 -13.83 5.35
N THR A 58 12.63 -13.98 4.62
CA THR A 58 11.46 -14.75 5.05
C THR A 58 11.85 -16.20 5.38
N SER A 59 12.66 -16.82 4.51
CA SER A 59 13.17 -18.17 4.78
C SER A 59 14.01 -18.22 6.05
N VAL A 60 14.95 -17.29 6.23
CA VAL A 60 15.78 -17.18 7.45
C VAL A 60 14.92 -17.01 8.71
N VAL A 61 13.97 -16.08 8.70
CA VAL A 61 13.07 -15.82 9.84
C VAL A 61 12.22 -17.06 10.15
N SER A 62 11.70 -17.74 9.12
CA SER A 62 10.84 -18.91 9.29
C SER A 62 11.53 -20.10 9.97
N GLN A 63 12.86 -20.22 9.85
CA GLN A 63 13.64 -21.28 10.50
C GLN A 63 13.57 -21.21 12.03
N PHE A 64 13.35 -20.01 12.59
CA PHE A 64 13.24 -19.82 14.03
C PHE A 64 11.83 -20.11 14.57
N GLY A 65 10.81 -20.23 13.70
CA GLY A 65 9.41 -20.39 14.11
C GLY A 65 9.08 -21.73 14.78
N GLY A 66 9.92 -22.75 14.60
CA GLY A 66 9.67 -24.10 15.10
C GLY A 66 10.37 -24.47 16.42
N PHE A 67 11.16 -23.58 17.02
CA PHE A 67 12.17 -23.99 18.01
C PHE A 67 11.98 -23.46 19.44
N PHE A 68 10.99 -22.61 19.72
CA PHE A 68 10.94 -21.91 21.02
C PHE A 68 9.55 -21.92 21.68
N HIS A 69 9.51 -22.30 22.96
CA HIS A 69 8.40 -22.05 23.89
C HIS A 69 8.35 -20.59 24.39
N ASP A 70 9.07 -19.68 23.74
CA ASP A 70 9.12 -18.26 24.09
C ASP A 70 8.02 -17.50 23.35
N PHE A 71 6.97 -17.14 24.10
CA PHE A 71 5.81 -16.43 23.59
C PHE A 71 6.17 -15.12 22.89
N ARG A 72 7.12 -14.34 23.43
CA ARG A 72 7.53 -13.06 22.83
C ARG A 72 8.26 -13.30 21.52
N LEU A 73 9.17 -14.27 21.50
CA LEU A 73 9.89 -14.64 20.28
C LEU A 73 8.95 -15.18 19.20
N SER A 74 7.96 -16.01 19.55
CA SER A 74 6.96 -16.51 18.60
C SER A 74 6.16 -15.37 17.97
N ASN A 75 5.72 -14.38 18.77
CA ASN A 75 5.03 -13.20 18.25
C ASN A 75 5.95 -12.38 17.33
N ALA A 76 7.20 -12.12 17.74
CA ALA A 76 8.18 -11.39 16.93
C ALA A 76 8.44 -12.03 15.57
N ILE A 77 8.56 -13.37 15.53
CA ILE A 77 8.73 -14.13 14.29
C ILE A 77 7.49 -14.01 13.40
N SER A 78 6.29 -14.24 13.96
CA SER A 78 5.04 -14.12 13.21
C SER A 78 4.88 -12.73 12.60
N ASP A 79 5.17 -11.69 13.38
CA ASP A 79 5.08 -10.30 12.91
C ASP A 79 6.07 -9.99 11.83
N CYS A 80 7.30 -10.48 11.97
CA CYS A 80 8.30 -10.28 10.95
C CYS A 80 7.91 -10.92 9.62
N LEU A 81 7.31 -12.11 9.66
CA LEU A 81 6.82 -12.78 8.45
C LEU A 81 5.68 -11.99 7.80
N ASP A 82 4.72 -11.48 8.58
CA ASP A 82 3.63 -10.63 8.09
C ASP A 82 4.15 -9.31 7.47
N LEU A 83 5.15 -8.69 8.09
CA LEU A 83 5.79 -7.45 7.62
C LEU A 83 6.63 -7.67 6.35
N LEU A 84 7.32 -8.81 6.25
CA LEU A 84 8.07 -9.20 5.05
C LEU A 84 7.14 -9.50 3.87
N ASP A 85 6.02 -10.19 4.12
CA ASP A 85 4.98 -10.43 3.11
C ASP A 85 4.34 -9.12 2.64
N SER A 86 4.08 -8.19 3.55
CA SER A 86 3.61 -6.83 3.21
C SER A 86 4.62 -6.05 2.38
N SER A 87 5.91 -6.14 2.73
CA SER A 87 6.99 -5.53 1.95
C SER A 87 7.08 -6.08 0.53
N ALA A 88 6.87 -7.39 0.35
CA ALA A 88 6.89 -8.01 -0.96
C ALA A 88 5.73 -7.53 -1.85
N ASP A 89 4.55 -7.35 -1.27
CA ASP A 89 3.39 -6.76 -1.96
C ASP A 89 3.66 -5.32 -2.40
N GLU A 90 4.19 -4.48 -1.50
CA GLU A 90 4.50 -3.08 -1.79
C GLU A 90 5.51 -2.93 -2.94
N LEU A 91 6.56 -3.78 -2.95
CA LEU A 91 7.51 -3.82 -4.06
C LEU A 91 6.88 -4.37 -5.35
N SER A 92 5.94 -5.31 -5.24
CA SER A 92 5.22 -5.84 -6.39
C SER A 92 4.28 -4.80 -7.02
N TRP A 93 3.59 -3.99 -6.21
CA TRP A 93 2.81 -2.85 -6.70
C TRP A 93 3.70 -1.78 -7.33
N THR A 94 4.85 -1.49 -6.70
CA THR A 94 5.87 -0.59 -7.25
C THR A 94 6.33 -1.05 -8.64
N MET A 95 6.60 -2.36 -8.79
CA MET A 95 6.96 -2.97 -10.06
C MET A 95 5.84 -2.88 -11.10
N PHE A 96 4.61 -3.24 -10.71
CA PHE A 96 3.45 -3.23 -11.60
C PHE A 96 3.13 -1.82 -12.12
N ALA A 97 3.11 -0.83 -11.23
CA ALA A 97 2.83 0.56 -11.59
C ALA A 97 3.92 1.16 -12.48
N SER A 98 5.18 0.77 -12.26
CA SER A 98 6.30 1.21 -13.12
C SER A 98 6.23 0.61 -14.52
N GLN A 99 5.68 -0.59 -14.67
CA GLN A 99 5.46 -1.23 -15.97
C GLN A 99 4.18 -0.75 -16.66
N ASN A 100 3.19 -0.30 -15.89
CA ASN A 100 1.87 0.09 -16.37
C ASN A 100 1.49 1.48 -15.82
N PRO A 101 2.19 2.56 -16.20
CA PRO A 101 2.03 3.88 -15.59
C PRO A 101 0.64 4.50 -15.80
N ASN A 102 -0.14 3.99 -16.76
CA ASN A 102 -1.50 4.43 -17.06
C ASN A 102 -2.59 3.62 -16.35
N ALA A 103 -2.23 2.54 -15.65
CA ALA A 103 -3.18 1.74 -14.88
C ALA A 103 -3.62 2.50 -13.62
N LYS A 104 -4.93 2.55 -13.35
CA LYS A 104 -5.51 3.29 -12.21
C LYS A 104 -5.68 2.44 -10.95
N ASP A 105 -5.25 1.19 -10.98
CA ASP A 105 -5.47 0.26 -9.86
C ASP A 105 -4.52 0.60 -8.71
N ASN A 106 -5.09 0.89 -7.53
CA ASN A 106 -4.39 1.25 -6.30
C ASN A 106 -3.53 2.54 -6.33
N SER A 107 -3.63 3.35 -7.39
CA SER A 107 -2.88 4.58 -7.58
C SER A 107 -3.67 5.82 -7.15
N THR A 108 -2.97 6.84 -6.63
CA THR A 108 -3.54 8.18 -6.39
C THR A 108 -3.65 9.01 -7.68
N GLY A 109 -3.13 8.50 -8.79
CA GLY A 109 -2.96 9.23 -10.05
C GLY A 109 -1.64 9.98 -10.15
N ASP A 110 -0.81 9.99 -9.10
CA ASP A 110 0.56 10.48 -9.11
C ASP A 110 1.54 9.32 -8.88
N LEU A 111 2.07 8.78 -9.99
CA LEU A 111 2.95 7.62 -9.98
C LEU A 111 4.17 7.81 -9.09
N SER A 112 4.82 8.99 -9.12
CA SER A 112 6.01 9.26 -8.30
C SER A 112 5.69 9.15 -6.80
N SER A 113 4.58 9.76 -6.39
CA SER A 113 4.13 9.71 -4.99
C SER A 113 3.75 8.29 -4.57
N ASP A 114 3.08 7.53 -5.43
CA ASP A 114 2.68 6.15 -5.16
C ASP A 114 3.91 5.23 -4.97
N LEU A 115 4.85 5.25 -5.92
CA LEU A 115 6.09 4.46 -5.85
C LEU A 115 6.87 4.77 -4.57
N ARG A 116 7.03 6.07 -4.22
CA ARG A 116 7.72 6.48 -3.00
C ARG A 116 6.96 6.06 -1.74
N THR A 117 5.64 6.08 -1.77
CA THR A 117 4.80 5.66 -0.65
C THR A 117 4.99 4.17 -0.36
N TRP A 118 4.85 3.31 -1.39
CA TRP A 118 5.04 1.86 -1.22
C TRP A 118 6.47 1.50 -0.82
N LEU A 119 7.48 2.11 -1.44
CA LEU A 119 8.88 1.88 -1.05
C LEU A 119 9.17 2.35 0.39
N SER A 120 8.59 3.46 0.82
CA SER A 120 8.75 3.95 2.20
C SER A 120 8.05 3.02 3.20
N ALA A 121 6.86 2.53 2.86
CA ALA A 121 6.14 1.54 3.66
C ALA A 121 6.95 0.25 3.82
N ALA A 122 7.56 -0.25 2.73
CA ALA A 122 8.43 -1.43 2.79
C ALA A 122 9.58 -1.20 3.76
N MET A 123 10.25 -0.05 3.66
CA MET A 123 11.35 0.31 4.56
C MET A 123 10.93 0.30 6.05
N VAL A 124 9.74 0.85 6.35
CA VAL A 124 9.18 0.87 7.71
C VAL A 124 8.83 -0.54 8.18
N ASN A 125 8.33 -1.40 7.30
CA ASN A 125 8.01 -2.79 7.64
C ASN A 125 9.26 -3.56 8.08
N GLN A 126 10.41 -3.35 7.42
CA GLN A 126 11.67 -3.99 7.88
C GLN A 126 12.12 -3.48 9.25
N GLN A 127 12.04 -2.18 9.50
CA GLN A 127 12.40 -1.62 10.80
C GLN A 127 11.47 -2.13 11.91
N THR A 128 10.17 -2.15 11.65
CA THR A 128 9.17 -2.66 12.60
C THR A 128 9.40 -4.13 12.92
N CYS A 129 9.83 -4.94 11.94
CA CYS A 129 10.22 -6.32 12.23
C CYS A 129 11.41 -6.37 13.19
N ILE A 130 12.49 -5.61 12.93
CA ILE A 130 13.68 -5.58 13.80
C ILE A 130 13.30 -5.20 15.23
N ASP A 131 12.47 -4.17 15.38
CA ASP A 131 11.99 -3.67 16.67
C ASP A 131 11.15 -4.74 17.41
N GLY A 132 10.40 -5.57 16.67
CA GLY A 132 9.64 -6.69 17.22
C GLY A 132 10.49 -7.72 17.98
N PHE A 133 11.80 -7.82 17.68
CA PHE A 133 12.73 -8.71 18.39
C PHE A 133 13.33 -8.09 19.66
N GLU A 134 12.95 -6.87 20.06
CA GLU A 134 13.36 -6.31 21.35
C GLU A 134 12.92 -7.17 22.54
N GLY A 135 13.83 -7.38 23.49
CA GLY A 135 13.56 -8.23 24.65
C GLY A 135 13.42 -9.73 24.33
N THR A 136 13.89 -10.18 23.16
CA THR A 136 13.97 -11.60 22.75
C THR A 136 15.43 -12.09 22.71
N ASN A 137 15.65 -13.32 22.25
CA ASN A 137 16.99 -13.90 22.07
C ASN A 137 17.90 -13.02 21.18
N SER A 138 19.05 -12.60 21.73
CA SER A 138 19.97 -11.68 21.06
C SER A 138 20.59 -12.23 19.77
N MET A 139 20.81 -13.55 19.70
CA MET A 139 21.36 -14.19 18.50
C MET A 139 20.35 -14.17 17.36
N VAL A 140 19.09 -14.54 17.63
CA VAL A 140 18.02 -14.48 16.62
C VAL A 140 17.83 -13.03 16.15
N LYS A 141 17.75 -12.06 17.08
CA LYS A 141 17.68 -10.64 16.74
C LYS A 141 18.83 -10.22 15.83
N THR A 142 20.06 -10.65 16.12
CA THR A 142 21.25 -10.28 15.33
C THR A 142 21.18 -10.82 13.90
N VAL A 143 20.81 -12.10 13.73
CA VAL A 143 20.69 -12.73 12.40
C VAL A 143 19.59 -12.06 11.57
N VAL A 144 18.42 -11.84 12.18
CA VAL A 144 17.29 -11.19 11.51
C VAL A 144 17.62 -9.75 11.14
N SER A 145 18.22 -8.98 12.07
CA SER A 145 18.64 -7.60 11.82
C SER A 145 19.63 -7.49 10.67
N GLY A 146 20.60 -8.41 10.58
CA GLY A 146 21.56 -8.44 9.47
C GLY A 146 20.88 -8.58 8.11
N SER A 147 19.95 -9.54 8.01
CA SER A 147 19.20 -9.81 6.77
C SER A 147 18.28 -8.63 6.39
N LEU A 148 17.62 -8.02 7.38
CA LEU A 148 16.71 -6.89 7.14
C LEU A 148 17.45 -5.60 6.81
N ASN A 149 18.58 -5.31 7.45
CA ASN A 149 19.40 -4.13 7.12
C ASN A 149 19.89 -4.16 5.67
N GLN A 150 20.18 -5.35 5.14
CA GLN A 150 20.51 -5.52 3.72
C GLN A 150 19.30 -5.12 2.85
N ILE A 151 18.10 -5.61 3.16
CA ILE A 151 16.87 -5.25 2.44
C ILE A 151 16.59 -3.75 2.53
N THR A 152 16.67 -3.16 3.74
CA THR A 152 16.46 -1.73 3.95
C THR A 152 17.41 -0.90 3.08
N SER A 153 18.66 -1.34 2.90
CA SER A 153 19.62 -0.66 2.01
C SER A 153 19.22 -0.75 0.54
N LEU A 154 18.72 -1.91 0.09
CA LEU A 154 18.19 -2.08 -1.27
C LEU A 154 16.95 -1.21 -1.52
N VAL A 155 16.01 -1.17 -0.56
CA VAL A 155 14.81 -0.32 -0.64
C VAL A 155 15.17 1.18 -0.64
N ARG A 156 16.16 1.61 0.14
CA ARG A 156 16.69 2.99 0.10
C ARG A 156 17.27 3.34 -1.27
N ASN A 157 18.01 2.43 -1.90
CA ASN A 157 18.53 2.66 -3.25
C ASN A 157 17.39 2.82 -4.26
N LEU A 158 16.35 1.99 -4.17
CA LEU A 158 15.13 2.14 -4.99
C LEU A 158 14.45 3.50 -4.77
N LEU A 159 14.33 3.98 -3.52
CA LEU A 159 13.77 5.31 -3.23
C LEU A 159 14.54 6.45 -3.89
N ILE A 160 15.86 6.33 -4.00
CA ILE A 160 16.73 7.33 -4.63
C ILE A 160 16.50 7.36 -6.15
N MET A 161 16.20 6.22 -6.77
CA MET A 161 15.91 6.08 -8.20
C MET A 161 14.58 6.72 -8.63
N VAL A 162 13.68 7.06 -7.70
CA VAL A 162 12.39 7.70 -7.99
C VAL A 162 12.49 9.21 -7.75
N HIS A 163 12.10 10.03 -8.73
CA HIS A 163 11.93 11.46 -8.57
C HIS A 163 10.95 11.76 -7.43
N PRO A 164 11.15 12.83 -6.64
CA PRO A 164 10.16 13.25 -5.68
C PRO A 164 8.94 13.85 -6.40
N GLY A 165 7.73 13.62 -5.86
CA GLY A 165 6.49 14.09 -6.48
C GLY A 165 6.41 15.62 -6.61
N PRO A 166 5.50 16.15 -7.45
CA PRO A 166 5.39 17.58 -7.76
C PRO A 166 5.22 18.50 -6.53
N ASN A 167 4.76 17.96 -5.40
CA ASN A 167 4.62 18.69 -4.13
C ASN A 167 5.91 18.78 -3.29
N SER A 168 7.04 18.25 -3.78
CA SER A 168 8.31 18.24 -3.04
C SER A 168 9.26 19.38 -3.42
N LYS A 169 8.85 20.32 -4.28
CA LYS A 169 9.61 21.56 -4.50
C LYS A 169 9.31 22.54 -3.36
N SER A 170 9.96 22.34 -2.21
CA SER A 170 10.12 23.40 -1.22
C SER A 170 11.09 24.45 -1.78
N ASN A 171 10.63 25.26 -2.73
CA ASN A 171 11.32 26.51 -3.03
C ASN A 171 11.10 27.43 -1.83
N GLY A 172 12.11 27.51 -0.97
CA GLY A 172 12.20 28.44 0.13
C GLY A 172 12.29 29.87 -0.39
N THR A 173 11.16 30.46 -0.73
CA THR A 173 10.94 31.89 -0.61
C THR A 173 10.15 32.10 0.67
N ARG A 174 10.90 32.36 1.76
CA ARG A 174 10.35 32.90 3.00
C ARG A 174 9.68 34.24 2.68
N ASN A 175 8.36 34.24 2.52
CA ASN A 175 7.54 35.41 2.78
C ASN A 175 6.43 34.99 3.74
N GLY A 176 6.39 35.70 4.86
CA GLY A 176 5.62 35.35 6.04
C GLY A 176 4.11 35.36 5.83
N SER A 177 3.51 34.21 6.10
CA SER A 177 2.30 34.11 6.91
C SER A 177 2.17 32.65 7.37
N GLN A 178 2.68 32.38 8.57
CA GLN A 178 2.23 31.23 9.33
C GLN A 178 0.73 31.40 9.59
N LYS A 179 -0.11 30.78 8.76
CA LYS A 179 -1.43 30.34 9.22
C LYS A 179 -1.26 28.92 9.73
N GLY A 180 -1.10 28.80 11.05
CA GLY A 180 -1.31 27.55 11.75
C GLY A 180 -2.71 27.02 11.42
N GLY A 181 -2.80 25.71 11.23
CA GLY A 181 -4.05 24.99 11.01
C GLY A 181 -4.95 25.08 12.24
N GLY A 182 -5.63 26.21 12.38
CA GLY A 182 -6.77 26.40 13.26
C GLY A 182 -8.03 26.45 12.42
N GLY A 183 -8.97 25.55 12.72
CA GLY A 183 -10.25 25.43 12.03
C GLY A 183 -10.98 26.77 11.95
N GLY A 184 -11.28 27.18 10.72
CA GLY A 184 -12.20 28.28 10.42
C GLY A 184 -13.28 27.74 9.50
N GLY A 185 -14.47 27.53 10.05
CA GLY A 185 -15.64 27.06 9.30
C GLY A 185 -16.09 28.07 8.25
N HIS A 186 -16.52 27.56 7.09
CA HIS A 186 -17.47 28.20 6.18
C HIS A 186 -18.47 27.13 5.68
N PRO A 187 -19.77 27.45 5.55
CA PRO A 187 -20.83 26.46 5.37
C PRO A 187 -21.06 26.17 3.88
N GLY A 188 -20.83 24.92 3.46
CA GLY A 188 -21.23 24.45 2.13
C GLY A 188 -20.25 23.49 1.49
N GLN A 189 -20.52 22.19 1.62
CA GLN A 189 -19.99 21.10 0.78
C GLN A 189 -18.47 20.82 0.81
N ASN A 190 -18.01 20.18 1.88
CA ASN A 190 -17.20 18.94 1.83
C ASN A 190 -16.75 18.55 3.25
N ARG A 191 -17.59 17.81 3.97
CA ARG A 191 -17.26 17.26 5.32
C ARG A 191 -16.21 16.15 5.29
N PHE A 192 -15.66 15.79 4.13
CA PHE A 192 -14.82 14.62 3.96
C PHE A 192 -13.52 14.95 3.22
N PRO A 193 -12.38 14.37 3.62
CA PRO A 193 -11.09 14.55 2.94
C PRO A 193 -11.13 14.17 1.46
N VAL A 194 -10.17 14.70 0.69
CA VAL A 194 -10.08 14.46 -0.76
C VAL A 194 -9.83 12.98 -1.10
N TRP A 195 -9.06 12.27 -0.26
CA TRP A 195 -8.76 10.84 -0.41
C TRP A 195 -9.96 9.91 -0.12
N PHE A 196 -11.01 10.44 0.52
CA PHE A 196 -12.21 9.67 0.84
C PHE A 196 -13.11 9.60 -0.39
N LYS A 197 -13.35 8.42 -0.96
CA LYS A 197 -13.98 8.29 -2.29
C LYS A 197 -15.44 8.77 -2.28
N ARG A 198 -15.98 9.21 -3.43
CA ARG A 198 -17.36 9.75 -3.51
C ARG A 198 -18.42 8.70 -3.18
N GLU A 199 -18.15 7.47 -3.52
CA GLU A 199 -19.00 6.31 -3.27
C GLU A 199 -19.06 6.06 -1.75
N ASP A 200 -17.90 6.12 -1.09
CA ASP A 200 -17.77 5.99 0.37
C ASP A 200 -18.46 7.16 1.09
N ARG A 201 -18.31 8.40 0.60
CA ARG A 201 -19.05 9.58 1.09
C ARG A 201 -20.56 9.39 1.00
N ARG A 202 -21.04 8.87 -0.13
CA ARG A 202 -22.47 8.70 -0.39
C ARG A 202 -23.08 7.68 0.57
N LEU A 203 -22.34 6.64 0.93
CA LEU A 203 -22.80 5.65 1.92
C LEU A 203 -22.97 6.25 3.32
N LEU A 204 -22.15 7.24 3.70
CA LEU A 204 -22.30 7.95 4.99
C LEU A 204 -23.41 9.00 4.99
N GLN A 205 -23.81 9.47 3.82
CA GLN A 205 -24.88 10.47 3.66
C GLN A 205 -26.26 9.84 3.50
N ILE A 206 -26.34 8.55 3.17
CA ILE A 206 -27.59 7.80 3.11
C ILE A 206 -27.87 7.24 4.50
N ASN A 207 -28.94 7.70 5.13
CA ASN A 207 -29.48 7.07 6.34
C ASN A 207 -29.88 5.62 6.02
N GLY A 208 -28.98 4.67 6.29
CA GLY A 208 -29.19 3.25 6.07
C GLY A 208 -28.16 2.63 5.14
N VAL A 209 -26.96 2.38 5.66
CA VAL A 209 -26.11 1.32 5.11
C VAL A 209 -26.72 0.00 5.60
N THR A 210 -27.25 -0.83 4.70
CA THR A 210 -27.74 -2.17 5.06
C THR A 210 -26.57 -3.00 5.56
N ALA A 211 -26.59 -3.34 6.85
CA ALA A 211 -25.59 -4.21 7.44
C ALA A 211 -25.72 -5.63 6.88
N ASN A 212 -24.60 -6.27 6.58
CA ASN A 212 -24.58 -7.70 6.29
C ASN A 212 -24.75 -8.50 7.59
N VAL A 213 -24.10 -8.04 8.67
CA VAL A 213 -24.17 -8.63 10.00
C VAL A 213 -24.16 -7.56 11.08
N VAL A 214 -24.80 -7.87 12.21
CA VAL A 214 -24.89 -7.01 13.40
C VAL A 214 -24.15 -7.66 14.57
N VAL A 215 -23.31 -6.88 15.25
CA VAL A 215 -22.63 -7.26 16.47
C VAL A 215 -23.28 -6.53 17.65
N ALA A 216 -23.67 -7.27 18.68
CA ALA A 216 -24.30 -6.72 19.87
C ALA A 216 -23.82 -7.45 21.13
N ALA A 217 -23.20 -6.73 22.06
CA ALA A 217 -22.67 -7.31 23.30
C ALA A 217 -23.77 -7.94 24.19
N ASP A 218 -25.01 -7.47 24.06
CA ASP A 218 -26.20 -7.98 24.77
C ASP A 218 -26.81 -9.26 24.13
N GLY A 219 -26.24 -9.73 23.01
CA GLY A 219 -26.74 -10.90 22.28
C GLY A 219 -27.92 -10.62 21.36
N SER A 220 -28.35 -9.37 21.20
CA SER A 220 -29.47 -8.99 20.29
C SER A 220 -29.09 -8.96 18.80
N GLY A 221 -27.81 -9.18 18.47
CA GLY A 221 -27.26 -9.19 17.11
C GLY A 221 -26.96 -10.60 16.60
N ASN A 222 -26.33 -10.70 15.43
CA ASN A 222 -25.85 -11.96 14.89
C ASN A 222 -24.66 -12.52 15.69
N PHE A 223 -23.80 -11.64 16.21
CA PHE A 223 -22.61 -11.99 16.98
C PHE A 223 -22.51 -11.14 18.24
N THR A 224 -21.84 -11.66 19.27
CA THR A 224 -21.49 -10.91 20.47
C THR A 224 -20.09 -10.31 20.42
N ARG A 225 -19.22 -10.84 19.55
CA ARG A 225 -17.83 -10.40 19.34
C ARG A 225 -17.64 -9.86 17.92
N ILE A 226 -16.78 -8.86 17.79
CA ILE A 226 -16.46 -8.23 16.52
C ILE A 226 -15.61 -9.17 15.67
N MET A 227 -14.66 -9.89 16.26
CA MET A 227 -13.83 -10.85 15.54
C MET A 227 -14.64 -11.95 14.85
N ASP A 228 -15.67 -12.48 15.49
CA ASP A 228 -16.52 -13.51 14.89
C ASP A 228 -17.22 -12.98 13.63
N ALA A 229 -17.71 -11.73 13.67
CA ALA A 229 -18.30 -11.07 12.51
C ALA A 229 -17.27 -10.86 11.38
N VAL A 230 -16.04 -10.45 11.71
CA VAL A 230 -14.94 -10.30 10.75
C VAL A 230 -14.60 -11.64 10.09
N GLU A 231 -14.62 -12.74 10.83
CA GLU A 231 -14.31 -14.07 10.31
C GLU A 231 -15.35 -14.58 9.31
N THR A 232 -16.63 -14.22 9.49
CA THR A 232 -17.71 -14.60 8.57
C THR A 232 -17.70 -13.84 7.24
N ALA A 233 -17.01 -12.70 7.16
CA ALA A 233 -16.90 -11.95 5.91
C ALA A 233 -16.17 -12.78 4.84
N PRO A 234 -16.63 -12.81 3.57
CA PRO A 234 -15.99 -13.61 2.54
C PRO A 234 -14.54 -13.16 2.25
N ASP A 235 -13.65 -14.12 2.05
CA ASP A 235 -12.26 -13.84 1.70
C ASP A 235 -12.17 -13.28 0.27
N LYS A 236 -11.33 -12.24 0.08
CA LYS A 236 -11.03 -11.58 -1.20
C LYS A 236 -12.28 -11.08 -1.95
N SER A 237 -13.34 -10.75 -1.22
CA SER A 237 -14.55 -10.17 -1.80
C SER A 237 -14.28 -8.80 -2.41
N LEU A 238 -14.68 -8.61 -3.66
CA LEU A 238 -14.74 -7.29 -4.31
C LEU A 238 -15.94 -6.47 -3.81
N ASN A 239 -16.97 -7.16 -3.31
CA ASN A 239 -18.14 -6.52 -2.72
C ASN A 239 -17.84 -6.10 -1.28
N ARG A 240 -18.33 -4.91 -0.92
CA ARG A 240 -18.22 -4.39 0.44
C ARG A 240 -19.05 -5.24 1.41
N TYR A 241 -18.44 -5.58 2.55
CA TYR A 241 -19.09 -6.30 3.62
C TYR A 241 -19.21 -5.39 4.85
N VAL A 242 -20.44 -5.08 5.24
CA VAL A 242 -20.78 -4.11 6.28
C VAL A 242 -21.09 -4.83 7.59
N ILE A 243 -20.31 -4.53 8.62
CA ILE A 243 -20.49 -4.99 9.99
C ILE A 243 -21.00 -3.81 10.81
N TYR A 244 -22.22 -3.92 11.33
CA TYR A 244 -22.78 -2.91 12.22
C TYR A 244 -22.54 -3.31 13.67
N ILE A 245 -21.99 -2.41 14.47
CA ILE A 245 -21.59 -2.67 15.85
C ILE A 245 -22.44 -1.78 16.76
N LYS A 246 -23.38 -2.40 17.47
CA LYS A 246 -24.23 -1.68 18.42
C LYS A 246 -23.37 -1.08 19.54
N ARG A 247 -23.92 -0.10 20.25
CA ARG A 247 -23.29 0.47 21.45
C ARG A 247 -22.89 -0.64 22.42
N GLY A 248 -21.76 -0.46 23.06
CA GLY A 248 -21.23 -1.43 24.01
C GLY A 248 -19.74 -1.28 24.21
N LEU A 249 -19.25 -1.97 25.25
CA LEU A 249 -17.83 -2.13 25.51
C LEU A 249 -17.40 -3.53 25.04
N TYR A 250 -16.60 -3.57 23.99
CA TYR A 250 -16.08 -4.79 23.39
C TYR A 250 -14.63 -5.00 23.82
N LYS A 251 -14.40 -5.91 24.77
CA LYS A 251 -13.06 -6.21 25.28
C LYS A 251 -12.38 -7.28 24.42
N GLU A 252 -11.83 -6.87 23.28
CA GLU A 252 -11.16 -7.75 22.33
C GLU A 252 -10.06 -7.00 21.56
N ASN A 253 -9.11 -7.76 21.01
CA ASN A 253 -8.13 -7.26 20.03
C ASN A 253 -8.58 -7.73 18.64
N VAL A 254 -9.06 -6.80 17.83
CA VAL A 254 -9.59 -7.07 16.49
C VAL A 254 -8.44 -7.06 15.48
N GLU A 255 -8.24 -8.16 14.76
CA GLU A 255 -7.20 -8.30 13.74
C GLU A 255 -7.80 -8.68 12.39
N ILE A 256 -7.75 -7.75 11.43
CA ILE A 256 -8.20 -8.00 10.07
C ILE A 256 -7.06 -8.63 9.26
N LYS A 257 -7.20 -9.93 8.98
CA LYS A 257 -6.25 -10.69 8.14
C LYS A 257 -6.23 -10.17 6.71
N LYS A 258 -5.07 -10.28 6.04
CA LYS A 258 -4.81 -9.85 4.64
C LYS A 258 -5.89 -10.24 3.63
N LYS A 259 -6.47 -11.44 3.81
CA LYS A 259 -7.49 -12.02 2.95
C LYS A 259 -8.88 -11.41 3.09
N LYS A 260 -9.19 -10.71 4.18
CA LYS A 260 -10.48 -10.04 4.37
C LYS A 260 -10.40 -8.71 3.63
N TRP A 261 -11.17 -8.54 2.55
CA TRP A 261 -11.13 -7.35 1.70
C TRP A 261 -12.43 -6.57 1.84
N ASN A 262 -12.37 -5.24 1.66
CA ASN A 262 -13.54 -4.37 1.55
C ASN A 262 -14.50 -4.43 2.76
N LEU A 263 -13.97 -4.54 3.99
CA LEU A 263 -14.81 -4.46 5.19
C LEU A 263 -15.16 -3.00 5.52
N MET A 264 -16.41 -2.79 5.93
CA MET A 264 -16.88 -1.55 6.51
C MET A 264 -17.45 -1.84 7.88
N MET A 265 -16.92 -1.20 8.91
CA MET A 265 -17.42 -1.28 10.28
C MET A 265 -18.02 0.06 10.68
N ILE A 266 -19.24 0.02 11.22
CA ILE A 266 -20.01 1.20 11.62
C ILE A 266 -20.53 0.98 13.05
N GLY A 267 -20.17 1.88 13.97
CA GLY A 267 -20.71 1.88 15.33
C GLY A 267 -22.00 2.67 15.48
N ASP A 268 -22.69 2.50 16.61
CA ASP A 268 -23.81 3.36 17.04
C ASP A 268 -23.36 4.82 17.31
N GLY A 269 -22.05 5.05 17.49
CA GLY A 269 -21.45 6.35 17.76
C GLY A 269 -20.07 6.20 18.42
N MET A 270 -19.14 7.11 18.11
CA MET A 270 -17.76 7.10 18.67
C MET A 270 -17.75 7.01 20.21
N ASP A 271 -18.65 7.73 20.89
CA ASP A 271 -18.65 7.78 22.36
C ASP A 271 -19.32 6.57 23.04
N VAL A 272 -19.98 5.70 22.26
CA VAL A 272 -20.83 4.62 22.79
C VAL A 272 -20.46 3.23 22.27
N THR A 273 -19.70 3.13 21.18
CA THR A 273 -19.16 1.87 20.67
C THR A 273 -17.65 1.85 20.88
N VAL A 274 -17.22 1.22 21.98
CA VAL A 274 -15.82 1.23 22.42
C VAL A 274 -15.22 -0.17 22.29
N ILE A 275 -14.08 -0.27 21.61
CA ILE A 275 -13.27 -1.48 21.50
C ILE A 275 -12.05 -1.31 22.41
N SER A 276 -11.80 -2.29 23.28
CA SER A 276 -10.72 -2.22 24.26
C SER A 276 -9.87 -3.48 24.24
N GLY A 277 -8.60 -3.34 23.88
CA GLY A 277 -7.61 -4.41 23.92
C GLY A 277 -6.84 -4.43 25.23
N ASN A 278 -6.24 -5.57 25.56
CA ASN A 278 -5.45 -5.77 26.78
C ASN A 278 -4.04 -6.28 26.49
N ARG A 279 -3.55 -6.14 25.25
CA ARG A 279 -2.21 -6.58 24.84
C ARG A 279 -1.19 -5.47 25.10
N SER A 280 -0.06 -5.83 25.70
CA SER A 280 1.04 -4.90 25.96
C SER A 280 2.42 -5.54 25.73
N PHE A 281 3.43 -4.69 25.52
CA PHE A 281 4.81 -5.15 25.35
C PHE A 281 5.32 -5.92 26.58
N ILE A 282 4.96 -5.45 27.77
CA ILE A 282 5.37 -6.06 29.05
C ILE A 282 4.85 -7.49 29.14
N ASP A 283 3.64 -7.76 28.64
CA ASP A 283 3.01 -9.08 28.63
C ASP A 283 3.52 -10.03 27.52
N GLY A 284 4.58 -9.64 26.81
CA GLY A 284 5.20 -10.48 25.78
C GLY A 284 4.60 -10.30 24.38
N TRP A 285 3.72 -9.33 24.17
CA TRP A 285 3.32 -8.91 22.83
C TRP A 285 4.37 -7.99 22.21
N THR A 286 4.37 -7.89 20.90
CA THR A 286 5.15 -6.87 20.19
C THR A 286 4.37 -5.56 20.16
N THR A 287 5.06 -4.46 19.85
CA THR A 287 4.40 -3.18 19.53
C THR A 287 3.40 -3.35 18.39
N PHE A 288 3.74 -4.14 17.36
CA PHE A 288 2.87 -4.42 16.22
C PHE A 288 1.55 -5.11 16.60
N ARG A 289 1.58 -6.08 17.53
CA ARG A 289 0.36 -6.81 17.98
C ARG A 289 -0.35 -6.23 19.20
N SER A 290 0.17 -5.16 19.78
CA SER A 290 -0.46 -4.47 20.92
C SER A 290 -1.69 -3.64 20.54
N ALA A 291 -1.89 -3.35 19.24
CA ALA A 291 -3.03 -2.60 18.76
C ALA A 291 -4.37 -3.27 19.13
N THR A 292 -5.31 -2.48 19.64
CA THR A 292 -6.71 -2.91 19.88
C THR A 292 -7.42 -3.25 18.58
N PHE A 293 -7.13 -2.50 17.53
CA PHE A 293 -7.64 -2.72 16.18
C PHE A 293 -6.47 -2.70 15.20
N GLY A 294 -6.12 -3.88 14.68
CA GLY A 294 -5.01 -4.11 13.78
C GLY A 294 -5.48 -4.59 12.40
N LYS A 295 -4.72 -4.24 11.37
CA LYS A 295 -5.01 -4.62 9.99
C LYS A 295 -3.71 -5.01 9.29
N SER A 296 -3.68 -6.21 8.72
CA SER A 296 -2.55 -6.74 7.96
C SER A 296 -2.88 -6.79 6.45
N SER A 297 -3.56 -5.77 5.93
CA SER A 297 -4.03 -5.70 4.54
C SER A 297 -3.97 -4.28 3.99
N THR A 298 -3.69 -4.10 2.71
CA THR A 298 -3.64 -2.79 2.04
C THR A 298 -4.90 -2.49 1.23
N VAL A 299 -5.92 -3.35 1.29
CA VAL A 299 -7.20 -3.15 0.59
C VAL A 299 -8.05 -2.08 1.30
N ASN A 300 -9.09 -1.55 0.66
CA ASN A 300 -9.94 -0.53 1.28
C ASN A 300 -10.70 -1.10 2.49
N HIS A 301 -10.43 -0.60 3.69
CA HIS A 301 -11.24 -0.87 4.88
C HIS A 301 -11.65 0.45 5.49
N LEU A 302 -12.89 0.50 5.99
CA LEU A 302 -13.46 1.69 6.58
C LEU A 302 -13.99 1.33 7.96
N ALA A 303 -13.57 2.09 8.97
CA ALA A 303 -14.09 2.00 10.33
C ALA A 303 -14.59 3.40 10.71
N LEU A 304 -15.85 3.49 11.13
CA LEU A 304 -16.52 4.73 11.47
C LEU A 304 -17.29 4.55 12.77
N ASP A 305 -17.33 5.62 13.56
CA ASP A 305 -18.09 5.64 14.81
C ASP A 305 -17.62 4.58 15.83
N LEU A 306 -16.31 4.29 15.82
CA LEU A 306 -15.63 3.36 16.74
C LEU A 306 -14.46 4.08 17.41
N VAL A 307 -14.27 3.80 18.71
CA VAL A 307 -13.12 4.26 19.51
C VAL A 307 -12.34 3.05 20.04
#